data_AF-A0A914DVY3-F1
#
_entry.id   AF-A0A914DVY3-F1
#
_cell.length_a   1.000
_cell.length_b   1.000
_cell.length_c   1.000
_cell.angle_alpha   90.00
_cell.angle_beta   90.00
_cell.angle_gamma   90.00
#
_symmetry.space_group_name_H-M   'P 1'
#
loop_
_entity.id
_entity.type
_entity.pdbx_description
1 polymer ?
#
loop_
_entity_poly.entity_id
_entity_poly.type
_entity_poly.pdbx_seq_one_letter_code
_entity_poly.pdbx_strand_id
1 'polypeptide(L)'
;MISKWMDEVEVDKKKFNHAYFQAACMFMGECLCLIAFFIEFWIRKRIYLKQRVMIETTEIVEAELEEPKLPNFNPFIFLPPACCDIIATSLIYVSLNLTSASNVSMLRGAVLLFTGLLSVLFLKMRFPGYKWLGIGFVSIGLIVVGVTDMLFDHDPTHNVNGIIIGNFLCILAQLIQSIQIVLEQKFLQHDDVPPLLAVGLEGIFGLTIISILMVPMYFIHVSETFSDNPFGRLEDVFYAFYQMGQKPVLVVCVVLTIFNIAILNFASLAFTKRFSGATRLVLSSISTLTIWALSMPIFHETFMPMKILGFAFLILGMLVYNDTLFGPTFRREIMPRMTDANPCTLCCMSFCGVDLEISDESRLLNQQED
;
A
#
# COMPACT_ATOMS: atom_id res chain seq x y z
N MET A 1 -10.97 -3.75 6.77
CA MET A 1 -12.03 -3.75 7.79
C MET A 1 -13.28 -4.47 7.30
N ILE A 2 -13.85 -4.07 6.14
CA ILE A 2 -14.98 -4.79 5.52
C ILE A 2 -14.65 -6.27 5.30
N SER A 3 -13.47 -6.58 4.74
CA SER A 3 -13.04 -7.99 4.53
C SER A 3 -12.97 -8.79 5.83
N LYS A 4 -12.35 -8.25 6.89
CA LYS A 4 -12.31 -8.92 8.21
C LYS A 4 -13.71 -9.10 8.80
N TRP A 5 -14.59 -8.12 8.64
CA TRP A 5 -15.98 -8.26 9.08
C TRP A 5 -16.72 -9.34 8.28
N MET A 6 -16.46 -9.45 6.98
CA MET A 6 -16.98 -10.56 6.16
C MET A 6 -16.53 -11.90 6.71
N ASP A 7 -15.27 -12.05 7.13
CA ASP A 7 -14.74 -13.28 7.72
C ASP A 7 -15.47 -13.70 9.00
N GLU A 8 -16.08 -12.76 9.73
CA GLU A 8 -16.88 -13.04 10.93
C GLU A 8 -18.33 -13.41 10.63
N VAL A 9 -18.83 -13.15 9.42
CA VAL A 9 -20.20 -13.49 9.05
C VAL A 9 -20.31 -15.01 8.93
N GLU A 10 -21.09 -15.61 9.83
CA GLU A 10 -21.35 -17.04 9.80
C GLU A 10 -22.49 -17.40 8.85
N VAL A 11 -22.29 -18.35 7.96
CA VAL A 11 -23.32 -19.01 7.15
C VAL A 11 -23.29 -20.49 7.48
N ASP A 12 -24.42 -21.08 7.87
CA ASP A 12 -24.52 -22.49 8.25
C ASP A 12 -23.54 -22.92 9.37
N LYS A 13 -23.38 -22.08 10.40
CA LYS A 13 -22.44 -22.26 11.53
C LYS A 13 -20.96 -22.31 11.12
N LYS A 14 -20.63 -21.83 9.92
CA LYS A 14 -19.27 -21.70 9.42
C LYS A 14 -18.99 -20.26 9.02
N LYS A 15 -17.79 -19.79 9.33
CA LYS A 15 -17.32 -18.45 8.95
C LYS A 15 -17.08 -18.36 7.43
N PHE A 16 -17.24 -17.16 6.88
CA PHE A 16 -16.90 -16.88 5.48
C PHE A 16 -15.38 -16.72 5.32
N ASN A 17 -14.63 -17.83 5.40
CA ASN A 17 -13.18 -17.80 5.32
C ASN A 17 -12.71 -18.22 3.91
N HIS A 18 -12.55 -17.22 3.03
CA HIS A 18 -12.18 -17.41 1.63
C HIS A 18 -11.15 -16.37 1.20
N ALA A 19 -9.93 -16.54 1.71
CA ALA A 19 -8.84 -15.58 1.53
C ALA A 19 -8.46 -15.35 0.07
N TYR A 20 -8.34 -16.41 -0.72
CA TYR A 20 -7.92 -16.28 -2.12
C TYR A 20 -9.06 -15.76 -3.01
N PHE A 21 -10.32 -16.04 -2.68
CA PHE A 21 -11.47 -15.37 -3.28
C PHE A 21 -11.46 -13.86 -2.99
N GLN A 22 -11.14 -13.45 -1.76
CA GLN A 22 -10.98 -12.03 -1.43
C GLN A 22 -9.82 -11.39 -2.19
N ALA A 23 -8.70 -12.11 -2.37
CA ALA A 23 -7.59 -11.67 -3.22
C ALA A 23 -8.05 -11.48 -4.67
N ALA A 24 -8.84 -12.40 -5.22
CA ALA A 24 -9.42 -12.26 -6.56
C ALA A 24 -10.34 -11.03 -6.65
N CYS A 25 -11.14 -10.75 -5.61
CA CYS A 25 -11.96 -9.54 -5.54
C CYS A 25 -11.12 -8.25 -5.51
N MET A 26 -9.95 -8.27 -4.85
CA MET A 26 -9.00 -7.15 -4.85
C MET A 26 -8.48 -6.87 -6.27
N PHE A 27 -7.95 -7.88 -6.95
CA PHE A 27 -7.47 -7.72 -8.34
C PHE A 27 -8.59 -7.37 -9.32
N MET A 28 -9.81 -7.84 -9.07
CA MET A 28 -10.97 -7.42 -9.85
C MET A 28 -11.24 -5.91 -9.69
N GLY A 29 -11.11 -5.36 -8.48
CA GLY A 29 -11.19 -3.93 -8.23
C GLY A 29 -10.11 -3.13 -8.96
N GLU A 30 -8.87 -3.62 -8.97
CA GLU A 30 -7.78 -3.00 -9.73
C GLU A 30 -8.02 -3.08 -11.24
N CYS A 31 -8.53 -4.19 -11.75
CA CYS A 31 -8.90 -4.33 -13.16
C CYS A 31 -10.01 -3.35 -13.57
N LEU A 32 -10.92 -2.95 -12.67
CA LEU A 32 -11.92 -1.91 -12.95
C LEU A 32 -11.28 -0.54 -13.25
N CYS A 33 -10.09 -0.25 -12.69
CA CYS A 33 -9.34 0.97 -13.02
C CYS A 33 -8.99 1.02 -14.50
N LEU A 34 -8.68 -0.13 -15.12
CA LEU A 34 -8.43 -0.15 -16.57
C LEU A 34 -9.66 0.23 -17.39
N ILE A 35 -10.84 -0.24 -16.97
CA ILE A 35 -12.11 0.12 -17.62
C ILE A 35 -12.33 1.64 -17.50
N ALA A 36 -12.11 2.20 -16.30
CA ALA A 36 -12.17 3.64 -16.09
C ALA A 36 -11.18 4.40 -16.97
N PHE A 37 -9.96 3.88 -17.18
CA PHE A 37 -8.96 4.47 -18.06
C PHE A 37 -9.42 4.52 -19.51
N PHE A 38 -9.97 3.42 -20.04
CA PHE A 38 -10.47 3.42 -21.41
C PHE A 38 -11.69 4.31 -21.60
N ILE A 39 -12.57 4.42 -20.59
CA ILE A 39 -13.68 5.37 -20.59
C ILE A 39 -13.15 6.80 -20.64
N GLU A 40 -12.20 7.15 -19.76
CA GLU A 40 -11.57 8.48 -19.73
C GLU A 40 -10.87 8.80 -21.05
N PHE A 41 -10.10 7.85 -21.59
CA PHE A 41 -9.41 7.98 -22.87
C PHE A 41 -10.39 8.19 -24.02
N TRP A 42 -11.49 7.43 -24.06
CA TRP A 42 -12.49 7.55 -25.11
C TRP A 42 -13.26 8.87 -25.03
N ILE A 43 -13.57 9.36 -23.82
CA ILE A 43 -14.17 10.67 -23.60
C ILE A 43 -13.22 11.78 -24.08
N ARG A 44 -11.94 11.74 -23.67
CA ARG A 44 -10.92 12.71 -24.11
C ARG A 44 -10.75 12.69 -25.63
N LYS A 45 -10.70 11.52 -26.25
CA LYS A 45 -10.61 11.38 -27.71
C LYS A 45 -11.84 11.93 -28.43
N ARG A 46 -13.04 11.73 -27.90
CA ARG A 46 -14.26 12.33 -28.45
C ARG A 46 -14.29 13.85 -28.34
N ILE A 47 -13.84 14.40 -27.22
CA ILE A 47 -13.75 15.86 -27.02
C ILE A 47 -12.71 16.45 -27.98
N TYR A 48 -11.54 15.82 -28.08
CA TYR A 48 -10.48 16.20 -29.02
C TYR A 48 -10.98 16.21 -30.47
N LEU A 49 -11.65 15.14 -30.92
CA LEU A 49 -12.20 15.07 -32.27
C LEU A 49 -13.25 16.17 -32.54
N LYS A 50 -14.11 16.49 -31.56
CA LYS A 50 -15.07 17.60 -31.67
C LYS A 50 -14.37 18.95 -31.77
N GLN A 51 -13.35 19.20 -30.95
CA GLN A 51 -12.57 20.43 -30.97
C GLN A 51 -11.79 20.58 -32.28
N ARG A 52 -11.19 19.50 -32.79
CA ARG A 52 -10.44 19.52 -34.06
C ARG A 52 -11.31 19.92 -35.24
N VAL A 53 -12.51 19.33 -35.36
CA VAL A 53 -13.48 19.68 -36.41
C VAL A 53 -13.92 21.15 -36.27
N MET A 54 -14.13 21.65 -35.05
CA MET A 54 -14.53 23.04 -34.82
C MET A 54 -13.41 24.04 -35.19
N ILE A 55 -12.17 23.75 -34.83
CA ILE A 55 -11.00 24.59 -35.15
C ILE A 55 -10.78 24.63 -36.67
N GLU A 56 -10.85 23.48 -37.34
CA GLU A 56 -10.73 23.37 -38.81
C GLU A 56 -11.81 24.19 -39.54
N THR A 57 -12.99 24.37 -38.94
CA THR A 57 -14.09 25.16 -39.51
C THR A 57 -13.96 26.67 -39.27
N THR A 58 -13.17 27.12 -38.29
CA THR A 58 -13.18 28.52 -37.82
C THR A 58 -11.94 29.34 -38.21
N GLU A 59 -10.94 28.77 -38.90
CA GLU A 59 -9.68 29.44 -39.31
C GLU A 59 -8.96 30.20 -38.16
N ILE A 60 -9.17 29.79 -36.90
CA ILE A 60 -8.47 30.40 -35.76
C ILE A 60 -7.14 29.67 -35.58
N VAL A 61 -6.07 30.47 -35.50
CA VAL A 61 -4.67 30.17 -35.16
C VAL A 61 -4.50 28.84 -34.43
N GLU A 62 -3.60 27.99 -34.94
CA GLU A 62 -3.17 26.70 -34.38
C GLU A 62 -3.08 26.74 -32.85
N ALA A 63 -4.19 26.42 -32.18
CA ALA A 63 -4.11 25.94 -30.82
C ALA A 63 -3.40 24.59 -30.93
N GLU A 64 -2.24 24.44 -30.28
CA GLU A 64 -1.54 23.16 -30.15
C GLU A 64 -2.46 22.16 -29.42
N LEU A 65 -3.39 21.56 -30.16
CA LEU A 65 -4.33 20.58 -29.65
C LEU A 65 -3.59 19.24 -29.61
N GLU A 66 -3.08 18.89 -28.44
CA GLU A 66 -2.35 17.64 -28.27
C GLU A 66 -3.31 16.44 -28.35
N GLU A 67 -3.07 15.53 -29.29
CA GLU A 67 -3.89 14.32 -29.44
C GLU A 67 -3.64 13.38 -28.25
N PRO A 68 -4.70 12.87 -27.59
CA PRO A 68 -4.53 11.87 -26.55
C PRO A 68 -3.96 10.58 -27.14
N LYS A 69 -2.67 10.34 -26.90
CA LYS A 69 -1.96 9.13 -27.32
C LYS A 69 -1.93 8.11 -26.19
N LEU A 70 -2.02 6.83 -26.56
CA LEU A 70 -1.70 5.77 -25.61
C LEU A 70 -0.18 5.80 -25.36
N PRO A 71 0.25 5.67 -24.10
CA PRO A 71 1.67 5.61 -23.79
C PRO A 71 2.29 4.36 -24.43
N ASN A 72 3.38 4.55 -25.16
CA ASN A 72 4.11 3.46 -25.81
C ASN A 72 5.10 2.85 -24.81
N PHE A 73 4.66 1.83 -24.06
CA PHE A 73 5.52 1.04 -23.20
C PHE A 73 5.14 -0.44 -23.28
N ASN A 74 6.05 -1.31 -22.85
CA ASN A 74 5.78 -2.75 -22.81
C ASN A 74 4.92 -3.09 -21.57
N PRO A 75 3.66 -3.57 -21.73
CA PRO A 75 2.78 -3.86 -20.59
C PRO A 75 3.36 -4.89 -19.61
N PHE A 76 4.23 -5.79 -20.09
CA PHE A 76 4.87 -6.82 -19.26
C PHE A 76 5.79 -6.26 -18.17
N ILE A 77 6.12 -4.97 -18.19
CA ILE A 77 6.89 -4.30 -17.13
C ILE A 77 6.14 -4.31 -15.78
N PHE A 78 4.80 -4.38 -15.80
CA PHE A 78 3.96 -4.46 -14.58
C PHE A 78 3.74 -5.88 -14.07
N LEU A 79 4.28 -6.90 -14.75
CA LEU A 79 4.18 -8.29 -14.29
C LEU A 79 4.96 -8.55 -12.98
N PRO A 80 6.21 -8.08 -12.79
CA PRO A 80 6.91 -8.28 -11.52
C PRO A 80 6.23 -7.63 -10.31
N PRO A 81 5.75 -6.35 -10.37
CA PRO A 81 4.90 -5.78 -9.32
C PRO A 81 3.67 -6.65 -9.00
N ALA A 82 2.93 -7.09 -10.02
CA ALA A 82 1.76 -7.95 -9.81
C ALA A 82 2.09 -9.29 -9.12
N CYS A 83 3.22 -9.90 -9.49
CA CYS A 83 3.69 -11.11 -8.80
C CYS A 83 4.04 -10.82 -7.33
N CYS A 84 4.72 -9.70 -7.06
CA CYS A 84 5.03 -9.28 -5.69
C CYS A 84 3.75 -9.03 -4.88
N ASP A 85 2.75 -8.38 -5.47
CA ASP A 85 1.47 -8.12 -4.80
C ASP A 85 0.80 -9.44 -4.41
N ILE A 86 0.58 -10.36 -5.36
CA ILE A 86 -0.05 -11.66 -5.08
C ILE A 86 0.66 -12.41 -3.96
N ILE A 87 2.00 -12.46 -3.99
CA ILE A 87 2.78 -13.15 -2.96
C ILE A 87 2.61 -12.44 -1.61
N ALA A 88 2.70 -11.10 -1.57
CA ALA A 88 2.52 -10.32 -0.36
C ALA A 88 1.09 -10.48 0.22
N THR A 89 0.04 -10.37 -0.61
CA THR A 89 -1.35 -10.55 -0.17
C THR A 89 -1.55 -11.95 0.38
N SER A 90 -1.04 -12.98 -0.32
CA SER A 90 -1.15 -14.38 0.11
C SER A 90 -0.49 -14.60 1.48
N LEU A 91 0.71 -14.06 1.70
CA LEU A 91 1.40 -14.14 2.99
C LEU A 91 0.64 -13.40 4.11
N ILE A 92 0.01 -12.25 3.79
CA ILE A 92 -0.83 -11.49 4.74
C ILE A 92 -2.09 -12.29 5.12
N TYR A 93 -2.71 -12.98 4.18
CA TYR A 93 -3.87 -13.81 4.49
C TYR A 93 -3.49 -14.99 5.40
N VAL A 94 -2.39 -15.66 5.11
CA VAL A 94 -1.90 -16.74 5.99
C VAL A 94 -1.53 -16.18 7.36
N SER A 95 -0.96 -14.97 7.46
CA SER A 95 -0.68 -14.36 8.76
C SER A 95 -1.95 -14.01 9.54
N LEU A 96 -3.00 -13.50 8.88
CA LEU A 96 -4.30 -13.20 9.51
C LEU A 96 -5.02 -14.44 10.06
N ASN A 97 -4.76 -15.62 9.51
CA ASN A 97 -5.30 -16.88 10.03
C ASN A 97 -4.52 -17.38 11.27
N LEU A 98 -3.25 -16.98 11.42
CA LEU A 98 -2.36 -17.47 12.46
C LEU A 98 -2.18 -16.50 13.64
N THR A 99 -2.45 -15.22 13.44
CA THR A 99 -2.32 -14.15 14.45
C THR A 99 -3.44 -13.12 14.31
N SER A 100 -3.63 -12.28 15.33
CA SER A 100 -4.69 -11.27 15.34
C SER A 100 -4.50 -10.20 14.26
N ALA A 101 -5.59 -9.60 13.78
CA ALA A 101 -5.49 -8.53 12.78
C ALA A 101 -4.86 -7.25 13.34
N SER A 102 -4.98 -7.02 14.65
CA SER A 102 -4.26 -5.93 15.32
C SER A 102 -2.75 -6.12 15.17
N ASN A 103 -2.23 -7.32 15.44
CA ASN A 103 -0.80 -7.64 15.27
C ASN A 103 -0.34 -7.45 13.81
N VAL A 104 -1.10 -7.99 12.85
CA VAL A 104 -0.80 -7.82 11.41
C VAL A 104 -0.81 -6.35 11.00
N SER A 105 -1.77 -5.56 11.50
CA SER A 105 -1.84 -4.13 11.20
C SER A 105 -0.64 -3.38 11.79
N MET A 106 -0.23 -3.67 13.02
CA MET A 106 0.93 -3.01 13.64
C MET A 106 2.24 -3.38 12.94
N LEU A 107 2.43 -4.65 12.58
CA LEU A 107 3.60 -5.13 11.83
C LEU A 107 3.67 -4.56 10.41
N ARG A 108 2.56 -4.06 9.86
CA ARG A 108 2.55 -3.34 8.57
C ARG A 108 3.46 -2.12 8.58
N GLY A 109 3.79 -1.55 9.74
CA GLY A 109 4.80 -0.49 9.86
C GLY A 109 6.18 -0.87 9.29
N ALA A 110 6.51 -2.17 9.22
CA ALA A 110 7.76 -2.66 8.63
C ALA A 110 7.93 -2.32 7.16
N VAL A 111 6.83 -2.09 6.43
CA VAL A 111 6.90 -1.68 5.02
C VAL A 111 7.61 -0.34 4.86
N LEU A 112 7.50 0.58 5.83
CA LEU A 112 8.24 1.85 5.82
C LEU A 112 9.75 1.61 5.88
N LEU A 113 10.17 0.75 6.80
CA LEU A 113 11.58 0.43 7.02
C LEU A 113 12.20 -0.16 5.76
N PHE A 114 11.57 -1.20 5.19
CA PHE A 114 12.09 -1.86 4.00
C PHE A 114 12.02 -0.96 2.76
N THR A 115 10.93 -0.22 2.57
CA THR A 115 10.80 0.70 1.43
C THR A 115 11.84 1.81 1.50
N GLY A 116 12.11 2.36 2.69
CA GLY A 116 13.16 3.35 2.88
C GLY A 116 14.54 2.81 2.49
N LEU A 117 14.92 1.64 3.02
CA LEU A 117 16.21 1.00 2.72
C LEU A 117 16.35 0.66 1.22
N LEU A 118 15.32 0.06 0.62
CA LEU A 118 15.31 -0.30 -0.79
C LEU A 118 15.29 0.93 -1.72
N SER A 119 14.65 2.03 -1.32
CA SER A 119 14.65 3.27 -2.11
C SER A 119 16.05 3.90 -2.19
N VAL A 120 16.85 3.82 -1.13
CA VAL A 120 18.25 4.25 -1.15
C VAL A 120 19.07 3.35 -2.08
N LEU A 121 18.83 2.03 -2.05
CA LEU A 121 19.58 1.06 -2.86
C LEU A 121 19.22 1.09 -4.35
N PHE A 122 17.92 1.07 -4.69
CA PHE A 122 17.43 0.91 -6.06
C PHE A 122 17.12 2.22 -6.78
N LEU A 123 16.60 3.23 -6.08
CA LEU A 123 16.29 4.55 -6.67
C LEU A 123 17.41 5.57 -6.44
N LYS A 124 18.46 5.20 -5.69
CA LYS A 124 19.61 6.06 -5.35
C LYS A 124 19.18 7.39 -4.71
N MET A 125 18.06 7.37 -3.98
CA MET A 125 17.57 8.55 -3.29
C MET A 125 18.54 8.95 -2.17
N ARG A 126 18.81 10.25 -2.03
CA ARG A 126 19.53 10.81 -0.88
C ARG A 126 18.52 11.22 0.18
N PHE A 127 18.63 10.61 1.36
CA PHE A 127 17.77 10.94 2.48
C PHE A 127 18.44 11.91 3.45
N PRO A 128 17.75 12.99 3.85
CA PRO A 128 18.20 13.80 4.97
C PRO A 128 18.17 12.99 6.28
N GLY A 129 18.96 13.41 7.26
CA GLY A 129 19.17 12.68 8.51
C GLY A 129 17.89 12.40 9.31
N TYR A 130 16.90 13.29 9.25
CA TYR A 130 15.61 13.08 9.93
C TYR A 130 14.85 11.84 9.41
N LYS A 131 14.99 11.47 8.13
CA LYS A 131 14.35 10.26 7.59
C LYS A 131 14.97 8.99 8.17
N TRP A 132 16.29 8.99 8.37
CA TRP A 132 16.98 7.89 9.06
C TRP A 132 16.55 7.77 10.52
N LEU A 133 16.34 8.90 11.19
CA LEU A 133 15.81 8.92 12.55
C LEU A 133 14.36 8.37 12.61
N GLY A 134 13.52 8.69 11.61
CA GLY A 134 12.19 8.09 11.46
C GLY A 134 12.22 6.57 11.28
N ILE A 135 13.12 6.07 10.42
CA ILE A 135 13.35 4.61 10.25
C ILE A 135 13.81 3.98 11.58
N GLY A 136 14.65 4.68 12.35
CA GLY A 136 15.09 4.25 13.68
C GLY A 136 13.94 4.06 14.66
N PHE A 137 13.04 5.05 14.76
CA PHE A 137 11.85 4.94 15.61
C PHE A 137 10.90 3.81 15.19
N VAL A 138 10.70 3.63 13.89
CA VAL A 138 9.89 2.50 13.38
C VAL A 138 10.53 1.16 13.73
N SER A 139 11.85 1.05 13.63
CA SER A 139 12.59 -0.16 14.04
C SER A 139 12.34 -0.50 15.52
N ILE A 140 12.44 0.50 16.41
CA ILE A 140 12.19 0.33 17.85
C ILE A 140 10.73 -0.07 18.09
N GLY A 141 9.77 0.59 17.42
CA GLY A 141 8.35 0.26 17.51
C GLY A 141 8.08 -1.20 17.12
N LEU A 142 8.63 -1.67 16.01
CA LEU A 142 8.47 -3.06 15.55
C LEU A 142 9.03 -4.08 16.55
N ILE A 143 10.20 -3.80 17.13
CA ILE A 143 10.81 -4.67 18.15
C ILE A 143 9.92 -4.74 19.38
N VAL A 144 9.43 -3.59 19.88
CA VAL A 144 8.55 -3.54 21.05
C VAL A 144 7.25 -4.29 20.79
N VAL A 145 6.62 -4.08 19.64
CA VAL A 145 5.37 -4.77 19.26
C VAL A 145 5.61 -6.29 19.16
N GLY A 146 6.64 -6.72 18.44
CA GLY A 146 6.94 -8.14 18.26
C GLY A 146 7.28 -8.87 19.57
N VAL A 147 8.07 -8.25 20.44
CA VAL A 147 8.41 -8.84 21.76
C VAL A 147 7.19 -8.87 22.68
N THR A 148 6.37 -7.81 22.68
CA THR A 148 5.15 -7.77 23.49
C THR A 148 4.20 -8.89 23.08
N ASP A 149 4.07 -9.14 21.78
CA ASP A 149 3.22 -10.19 21.27
C ASP A 149 3.67 -11.58 21.71
N MET A 150 4.97 -11.85 21.64
CA MET A 150 5.53 -13.15 22.05
C MET A 150 5.42 -13.41 23.57
N LEU A 151 5.45 -12.35 24.38
CA LEU A 151 5.47 -12.48 25.85
C LEU A 151 4.07 -12.44 26.48
N PHE A 152 3.15 -11.67 25.90
CA PHE A 152 1.88 -11.33 26.56
C PHE A 152 0.64 -11.84 25.83
N ASP A 153 0.75 -12.32 24.58
CA ASP A 153 -0.40 -12.87 23.86
C ASP A 153 -0.60 -14.35 24.21
N HIS A 154 -1.36 -14.59 25.28
CA HIS A 154 -1.84 -15.92 25.70
C HIS A 154 -3.30 -16.10 25.29
N ASP A 155 -3.58 -15.95 23.99
CA ASP A 155 -4.90 -16.22 23.45
C ASP A 155 -5.13 -17.75 23.46
N PRO A 156 -6.20 -18.28 24.06
CA PRO A 156 -6.43 -19.72 24.16
C PRO A 156 -6.75 -20.39 22.81
N THR A 157 -6.99 -19.60 21.77
CA THR A 157 -7.37 -20.02 20.42
C THR A 157 -6.18 -20.22 19.48
N HIS A 158 -5.06 -19.53 19.72
CA HIS A 158 -3.88 -19.58 18.85
C HIS A 158 -2.66 -20.08 19.63
N ASN A 159 -2.07 -21.19 19.16
CA ASN A 159 -0.81 -21.68 19.71
C ASN A 159 0.29 -20.62 19.55
N VAL A 160 1.13 -20.44 20.57
CA VAL A 160 2.27 -19.48 20.55
C VAL A 160 3.15 -19.67 19.31
N ASN A 161 3.40 -20.92 18.90
CA ASN A 161 4.14 -21.22 17.67
C ASN A 161 3.44 -20.70 16.41
N GLY A 162 2.11 -20.77 16.36
CA GLY A 162 1.30 -20.22 15.26
C GLY A 162 1.43 -18.71 15.17
N ILE A 163 1.35 -18.01 16.30
CA ILE A 163 1.53 -16.55 16.38
C ILE A 163 2.91 -16.13 15.88
N ILE A 164 3.98 -16.83 16.31
CA ILE A 164 5.36 -16.56 15.86
C ILE A 164 5.49 -16.74 14.35
N ILE A 165 4.95 -17.84 13.80
CA ILE A 165 4.96 -18.10 12.36
C ILE A 165 4.17 -17.02 11.62
N GLY A 166 2.99 -16.64 12.11
CA GLY A 166 2.16 -15.58 11.53
C GLY A 166 2.88 -14.23 11.50
N ASN A 167 3.56 -13.86 12.58
CA ASN A 167 4.34 -12.62 12.66
C ASN A 167 5.53 -12.62 11.69
N PHE A 168 6.25 -13.75 11.58
CA PHE A 168 7.33 -13.90 10.61
C PHE A 168 6.84 -13.78 9.17
N LEU A 169 5.76 -14.47 8.82
CA LEU A 169 5.13 -14.39 7.49
C LEU A 169 4.66 -12.96 7.20
N CYS A 170 4.12 -12.25 8.19
CA CYS A 170 3.71 -10.87 8.05
C CYS A 170 4.89 -9.94 7.74
N ILE A 171 6.02 -10.09 8.44
CA ILE A 171 7.24 -9.28 8.17
C ILE A 171 7.78 -9.59 6.77
N LEU A 172 7.81 -10.86 6.37
CA LEU A 172 8.22 -11.27 5.03
C LEU A 172 7.30 -10.66 3.96
N ALA A 173 5.99 -10.63 4.20
CA ALA A 173 5.03 -9.97 3.32
C ALA A 173 5.32 -8.48 3.15
N GLN A 174 5.68 -7.77 4.25
CA GLN A 174 6.04 -6.35 4.18
C GLN A 174 7.33 -6.10 3.37
N LEU A 175 8.28 -7.04 3.42
CA LEU A 175 9.47 -6.98 2.57
C LEU A 175 9.08 -7.08 1.09
N ILE A 176 8.23 -8.03 0.71
CA ILE A 176 7.80 -8.21 -0.68
C ILE A 176 6.96 -7.01 -1.15
N GLN A 177 6.05 -6.53 -0.30
CA GLN A 177 5.28 -5.31 -0.55
C GLN A 177 6.19 -4.09 -0.77
N SER A 178 7.27 -3.97 -0.02
CA SER A 178 8.21 -2.86 -0.20
C SER A 178 8.97 -2.94 -1.53
N ILE A 179 9.27 -4.15 -2.02
CA ILE A 179 9.83 -4.35 -3.36
C ILE A 179 8.82 -3.90 -4.42
N GLN A 180 7.55 -4.28 -4.30
CA GLN A 180 6.49 -3.83 -5.21
C GLN A 180 6.42 -2.29 -5.27
N ILE A 181 6.36 -1.61 -4.12
CA ILE A 181 6.29 -0.13 -4.06
C ILE A 181 7.50 0.51 -4.75
N VAL A 182 8.69 -0.03 -4.55
CA VAL A 182 9.95 0.47 -5.14
C VAL A 182 9.98 0.24 -6.66
N LEU A 183 9.53 -0.92 -7.13
CA LEU A 183 9.41 -1.22 -8.56
C LEU A 183 8.41 -0.30 -9.24
N GLU A 184 7.21 -0.14 -8.67
CA GLU A 184 6.19 0.76 -9.18
C GLU A 184 6.69 2.20 -9.25
N GLN A 185 7.32 2.70 -8.18
CA GLN A 185 7.87 4.06 -8.18
C GLN A 185 8.90 4.23 -9.31
N LYS A 186 9.79 3.25 -9.50
CA LYS A 186 10.79 3.27 -10.56
C LYS A 186 10.16 3.30 -11.95
N PHE A 187 9.14 2.48 -12.20
CA PHE A 187 8.47 2.40 -13.51
C PHE A 187 7.60 3.63 -13.79
N LEU A 188 6.90 4.16 -12.78
CA LEU A 188 6.12 5.39 -12.92
C LEU A 188 6.98 6.62 -13.21
N GLN A 189 8.19 6.67 -12.67
CA GLN A 189 9.13 7.77 -12.91
C GLN A 189 9.85 7.65 -14.26
N HIS A 190 10.15 6.44 -14.71
CA HIS A 190 10.89 6.21 -15.96
C HIS A 190 9.99 6.25 -17.20
N ASP A 191 8.83 5.61 -17.16
CA ASP A 191 7.98 5.37 -18.34
C ASP A 191 6.76 6.31 -18.42
N ASP A 192 6.64 7.27 -17.48
CA ASP A 192 5.55 8.25 -17.32
C ASP A 192 4.13 7.66 -17.48
N VAL A 193 3.95 6.41 -17.06
CA VAL A 193 2.69 5.69 -17.26
C VAL A 193 1.55 6.35 -16.45
N PRO A 194 0.35 6.53 -17.01
CA PRO A 194 -0.82 6.99 -16.27
C PRO A 194 -1.13 6.03 -15.10
N PRO A 195 -1.34 6.53 -13.86
CA PRO A 195 -1.57 5.66 -12.70
C PRO A 195 -2.77 4.72 -12.88
N LEU A 196 -3.82 5.19 -13.56
CA LEU A 196 -5.03 4.40 -13.79
C LEU A 196 -4.78 3.21 -14.72
N LEU A 197 -3.88 3.36 -15.71
CA LEU A 197 -3.46 2.28 -16.60
C LEU A 197 -2.52 1.30 -15.88
N ALA A 198 -1.59 1.81 -15.06
CA ALA A 198 -0.67 0.99 -14.29
C ALA A 198 -1.39 0.05 -13.30
N VAL A 199 -2.30 0.59 -12.47
CA VAL A 199 -3.15 -0.23 -11.57
C VAL A 199 -3.99 -1.23 -12.36
N GLY A 200 -4.53 -0.80 -13.50
CA GLY A 200 -5.34 -1.66 -14.37
C GLY A 200 -4.58 -2.87 -14.93
N LEU A 201 -3.32 -2.68 -15.33
CA LEU A 201 -2.45 -3.74 -15.83
C LEU A 201 -2.06 -4.72 -14.72
N GLU A 202 -1.71 -4.20 -13.55
CA GLU A 202 -1.45 -5.01 -12.35
C GLU A 202 -2.66 -5.86 -11.99
N GLY A 203 -3.86 -5.28 -12.00
CA GLY A 203 -5.12 -5.99 -11.81
C GLY A 203 -5.36 -7.10 -12.82
N ILE A 204 -5.06 -6.91 -14.11
CA ILE A 204 -5.19 -7.98 -15.11
C ILE A 204 -4.21 -9.12 -14.84
N PHE A 205 -2.92 -8.80 -14.64
CA PHE A 205 -1.91 -9.83 -14.40
C PHE A 205 -2.19 -10.58 -13.10
N GLY A 206 -2.54 -9.85 -12.05
CA GLY A 206 -2.94 -10.37 -10.75
C GLY A 206 -4.16 -11.28 -10.85
N LEU A 207 -5.24 -10.81 -11.49
CA LEU A 207 -6.46 -11.59 -11.69
C LEU A 207 -6.21 -12.85 -12.52
N THR A 208 -5.33 -12.77 -13.53
CA THR A 208 -4.97 -13.92 -14.36
C THR A 208 -4.21 -14.97 -13.56
N ILE A 209 -3.16 -14.55 -12.84
CA ILE A 209 -2.33 -15.45 -12.03
C ILE A 209 -3.16 -16.08 -10.90
N ILE A 210 -3.93 -15.28 -10.16
CA ILE A 210 -4.75 -15.81 -9.05
C ILE A 210 -5.82 -16.77 -9.57
N SER A 211 -6.47 -16.48 -10.71
CA SER A 211 -7.46 -17.37 -11.31
C SER A 211 -6.86 -18.72 -11.71
N ILE A 212 -5.65 -18.71 -12.28
CA ILE A 212 -4.91 -19.95 -12.59
C ILE A 212 -4.56 -20.70 -11.30
N LEU A 213 -4.15 -19.99 -10.25
CA LEU A 213 -3.77 -20.57 -8.97
C LEU A 213 -4.96 -21.15 -8.18
N MET A 214 -6.18 -20.59 -8.33
CA MET A 214 -7.37 -21.12 -7.67
C MET A 214 -7.71 -22.55 -8.12
N VAL A 215 -7.37 -22.93 -9.37
CA VAL A 215 -7.66 -24.27 -9.90
C VAL A 215 -6.95 -25.38 -9.11
N PRO A 216 -5.60 -25.38 -8.94
CA PRO A 216 -4.96 -26.38 -8.09
C PRO A 216 -5.33 -26.23 -6.61
N MET A 217 -5.57 -25.02 -6.10
CA MET A 217 -5.98 -24.80 -4.70
C MET A 217 -7.32 -25.49 -4.37
N TYR A 218 -8.22 -25.63 -5.34
CA TYR A 218 -9.46 -26.38 -5.17
C TYR A 218 -9.23 -27.88 -4.89
N PHE A 219 -8.17 -28.47 -5.43
CA PHE A 219 -7.87 -29.90 -5.28
C PHE A 219 -6.94 -30.21 -4.10
N ILE A 220 -6.23 -29.20 -3.58
CA ILE A 220 -5.33 -29.36 -2.44
C ILE A 220 -6.16 -29.43 -1.16
N HIS A 221 -5.99 -30.51 -0.42
CA HIS A 221 -6.60 -30.69 0.89
C HIS A 221 -5.63 -30.26 1.98
N VAL A 222 -6.10 -29.48 2.94
CA VAL A 222 -5.30 -28.89 4.01
C VAL A 222 -5.93 -29.20 5.35
N SER A 223 -5.11 -29.19 6.40
CA SER A 223 -5.60 -29.32 7.78
C SER A 223 -6.48 -28.12 8.18
N GLU A 224 -7.35 -28.34 9.17
CA GLU A 224 -8.28 -27.34 9.72
C GLU A 224 -7.56 -26.05 10.19
N THR A 225 -6.26 -26.10 10.44
CA THR A 225 -5.45 -24.90 10.76
C THR A 225 -5.33 -23.89 9.61
N PHE A 226 -5.58 -24.30 8.36
CA PHE A 226 -5.43 -23.43 7.19
C PHE A 226 -6.75 -23.17 6.44
N SER A 227 -7.78 -24.00 6.65
CA SER A 227 -9.09 -23.85 6.02
C SER A 227 -10.18 -24.56 6.84
N ASP A 228 -11.25 -23.83 7.18
CA ASP A 228 -12.45 -24.37 7.87
C ASP A 228 -13.48 -24.98 6.91
N ASN A 229 -13.10 -25.15 5.64
CA ASN A 229 -13.98 -25.60 4.58
C ASN A 229 -14.52 -27.02 4.86
N PRO A 230 -15.85 -27.27 4.76
CA PRO A 230 -16.43 -28.61 4.98
C PRO A 230 -15.82 -29.73 4.14
N PHE A 231 -15.22 -29.41 2.99
CA PHE A 231 -14.57 -30.39 2.11
C PHE A 231 -13.05 -30.51 2.34
N GLY A 232 -12.49 -29.81 3.33
CA GLY A 232 -11.05 -29.82 3.62
C GLY A 232 -10.18 -29.21 2.52
N ARG A 233 -10.78 -28.49 1.56
CA ARG A 233 -10.08 -27.85 0.43
C ARG A 233 -9.45 -26.54 0.87
N LEU A 234 -8.29 -26.21 0.30
CA LEU A 234 -7.59 -24.95 0.58
C LEU A 234 -8.46 -23.74 0.24
N GLU A 235 -9.15 -23.79 -0.91
CA GLU A 235 -10.05 -22.73 -1.33
C GLU A 235 -11.19 -23.30 -2.18
N ASP A 236 -12.42 -22.86 -1.93
CA ASP A 236 -13.59 -23.29 -2.70
C ASP A 236 -14.46 -22.09 -3.06
N VAL A 237 -14.23 -21.61 -4.29
CA VAL A 237 -14.96 -20.48 -4.87
C VAL A 237 -16.45 -20.77 -5.02
N PHE A 238 -16.82 -22.02 -5.32
CA PHE A 238 -18.23 -22.40 -5.45
C PHE A 238 -18.95 -22.35 -4.11
N TYR A 239 -18.26 -22.76 -3.04
CA TYR A 239 -18.77 -22.62 -1.69
C TYR A 239 -18.91 -21.15 -1.27
N ALA A 240 -17.95 -20.28 -1.63
CA ALA A 240 -18.07 -18.84 -1.42
C ALA A 240 -19.31 -18.26 -2.13
N PHE A 241 -19.56 -18.63 -3.38
CA PHE A 241 -20.78 -18.23 -4.11
C PHE A 241 -22.06 -18.76 -3.48
N TYR A 242 -22.06 -19.99 -2.98
CA TYR A 242 -23.19 -20.54 -2.23
C TYR A 242 -23.46 -19.73 -0.96
N GLN A 243 -22.44 -19.43 -0.15
CA GLN A 243 -22.58 -18.64 1.07
C GLN A 243 -23.11 -17.22 0.79
N MET A 244 -22.63 -16.59 -0.29
CA MET A 244 -23.12 -15.28 -0.75
C MET A 244 -24.59 -15.32 -1.20
N GLY A 245 -25.03 -16.43 -1.81
CA GLY A 245 -26.43 -16.64 -2.19
C GLY A 245 -27.36 -16.76 -0.98
N GLN A 246 -26.88 -17.32 0.13
CA GLN A 246 -27.65 -17.46 1.36
C GLN A 246 -27.73 -16.15 2.16
N LYS A 247 -26.63 -15.40 2.24
CA LYS A 247 -26.58 -14.11 2.94
C LYS A 247 -26.22 -12.98 1.97
N PRO A 248 -27.22 -12.22 1.45
CA PRO A 248 -26.96 -11.16 0.47
C PRO A 248 -26.13 -9.99 1.05
N VAL A 249 -26.04 -9.88 2.38
CA VAL A 249 -25.15 -8.91 3.03
C VAL A 249 -23.69 -9.12 2.62
N LEU A 250 -23.26 -10.37 2.41
CA LEU A 250 -21.91 -10.69 1.92
C LEU A 250 -21.67 -10.11 0.52
N VAL A 251 -22.67 -10.19 -0.37
CA VAL A 251 -22.57 -9.61 -1.72
C VAL A 251 -22.37 -8.11 -1.67
N VAL A 252 -23.14 -7.41 -0.82
CA VAL A 252 -22.98 -5.96 -0.62
C VAL A 252 -21.57 -5.63 -0.13
N CYS A 253 -21.04 -6.40 0.85
CA CYS A 253 -19.69 -6.19 1.36
C CYS A 253 -18.59 -6.47 0.32
N VAL A 254 -18.75 -7.51 -0.51
CA VAL A 254 -17.83 -7.81 -1.62
C VAL A 254 -17.81 -6.67 -2.63
N VAL A 255 -18.98 -6.21 -3.08
CA VAL A 255 -19.11 -5.10 -4.04
C VAL A 255 -18.51 -3.81 -3.48
N LEU A 256 -18.81 -3.46 -2.23
CA LEU A 256 -18.21 -2.29 -1.57
C LEU A 256 -16.69 -2.41 -1.46
N THR A 257 -16.18 -3.61 -1.19
CA THR A 257 -14.74 -3.88 -1.11
C THR A 257 -14.07 -3.66 -2.47
N ILE A 258 -14.64 -4.18 -3.55
CA ILE A 258 -14.14 -4.02 -4.92
C ILE A 258 -14.02 -2.53 -5.29
N PHE A 259 -15.08 -1.75 -5.08
CA PHE A 259 -15.07 -0.32 -5.38
C PHE A 259 -14.10 0.47 -4.51
N ASN A 260 -14.03 0.16 -3.21
CA ASN A 260 -13.12 0.82 -2.29
C ASN A 260 -11.65 0.54 -2.67
N ILE A 261 -11.32 -0.70 -3.05
CA ILE A 261 -9.99 -1.09 -3.50
C ILE A 261 -9.62 -0.34 -4.78
N ALA A 262 -10.52 -0.25 -5.76
CA ALA A 262 -10.27 0.50 -6.99
C ALA A 262 -9.88 1.96 -6.71
N ILE A 263 -10.65 2.66 -5.87
CA ILE A 263 -10.41 4.07 -5.50
C ILE A 263 -9.08 4.21 -4.74
N LEU A 264 -8.84 3.35 -3.76
CA LEU A 264 -7.64 3.43 -2.92
C LEU A 264 -6.36 3.12 -3.69
N ASN A 265 -6.36 2.12 -4.57
CA ASN A 265 -5.20 1.77 -5.38
C ASN A 265 -4.90 2.85 -6.43
N PHE A 266 -5.93 3.37 -7.10
CA PHE A 266 -5.76 4.51 -8.00
C PHE A 266 -5.17 5.73 -7.26
N ALA A 267 -5.77 6.12 -6.13
CA ALA A 267 -5.30 7.25 -5.35
C ALA A 267 -3.85 7.05 -4.89
N SER A 268 -3.53 5.88 -4.33
CA SER A 268 -2.19 5.53 -3.85
C SER A 268 -1.13 5.63 -4.95
N LEU A 269 -1.45 5.13 -6.14
CA LEU A 269 -0.52 5.20 -7.26
C LEU A 269 -0.41 6.61 -7.85
N ALA A 270 -1.51 7.36 -7.88
CA ALA A 270 -1.50 8.77 -8.27
C ALA A 270 -0.65 9.63 -7.33
N PHE A 271 -0.71 9.38 -6.02
CA PHE A 271 0.16 10.03 -5.03
C PHE A 271 1.63 9.62 -5.22
N THR A 272 1.90 8.34 -5.50
CA THR A 272 3.26 7.86 -5.79
C THR A 272 3.86 8.57 -7.00
N LYS A 273 3.07 8.72 -8.08
CA LYS A 273 3.51 9.41 -9.30
C LYS A 273 3.73 10.91 -9.07
N ARG A 274 2.84 11.58 -8.33
CA ARG A 274 2.88 13.05 -8.14
C ARG A 274 3.90 13.51 -7.11
N PHE A 275 4.12 12.73 -6.04
CA PHE A 275 5.00 13.12 -4.94
C PHE A 275 6.16 12.13 -4.79
N SER A 276 5.90 10.94 -4.24
CA SER A 276 6.88 9.85 -4.11
C SER A 276 6.23 8.63 -3.46
N GLY A 277 6.93 7.49 -3.46
CA GLY A 277 6.53 6.31 -2.67
C GLY A 277 6.51 6.58 -1.16
N ALA A 278 7.27 7.54 -0.64
CA ALA A 278 7.22 7.94 0.76
C ALA A 278 5.82 8.47 1.16
N THR A 279 5.18 9.26 0.30
CA THR A 279 3.84 9.80 0.56
C THR A 279 2.76 8.71 0.54
N ARG A 280 2.91 7.67 -0.30
CA ARG A 280 2.03 6.49 -0.28
C ARG A 280 2.05 5.80 1.09
N LEU A 281 3.23 5.67 1.69
CA LEU A 281 3.38 5.02 3.00
C LEU A 281 2.63 5.76 4.12
N VAL A 282 2.49 7.09 4.01
CA VAL A 282 1.72 7.90 4.96
C VAL A 282 0.23 7.55 4.90
N LEU A 283 -0.33 7.42 3.68
CA LEU A 283 -1.72 7.01 3.49
C LEU A 283 -1.96 5.60 4.02
N SER A 284 -0.99 4.70 3.81
CA SER A 284 -1.01 3.35 4.38
C SER A 284 -0.98 3.37 5.91
N SER A 285 -0.21 4.27 6.53
CA SER A 285 -0.16 4.40 7.99
C SER A 285 -1.44 4.95 8.58
N ILE A 286 -2.06 5.95 7.95
CA ILE A 286 -3.38 6.46 8.39
C ILE A 286 -4.41 5.32 8.38
N SER A 287 -4.45 4.55 7.29
CA SER A 287 -5.37 3.42 7.18
C SER A 287 -5.09 2.34 8.24
N THR A 288 -3.82 2.06 8.50
CA THR A 288 -3.38 1.10 9.52
C THR A 288 -3.79 1.56 10.92
N LEU A 289 -3.64 2.85 11.21
CA LEU A 289 -4.07 3.49 12.46
C LEU A 289 -5.57 3.34 12.68
N THR A 290 -6.35 3.62 11.64
CA THR A 290 -7.80 3.47 11.69
C THR A 290 -8.22 2.01 11.91
N ILE A 291 -7.57 1.06 11.23
CA ILE A 291 -7.88 -0.37 11.40
C ILE A 291 -7.58 -0.83 12.82
N TRP A 292 -6.41 -0.49 13.37
CA TRP A 292 -6.03 -0.86 14.73
C TRP A 292 -6.98 -0.22 15.78
N ALA A 293 -7.26 1.08 15.65
CA ALA A 293 -8.12 1.78 16.61
C ALA A 293 -9.55 1.24 16.60
N LEU A 294 -10.05 0.83 15.44
CA LEU A 294 -11.38 0.24 15.29
C LEU A 294 -11.39 -1.27 15.56
N SER A 295 -10.26 -1.98 15.48
CA SER A 295 -10.25 -3.43 15.69
C SER A 295 -10.59 -3.80 17.14
N MET A 296 -10.07 -3.04 18.10
CA MET A 296 -10.28 -3.28 19.54
C MET A 296 -11.77 -3.27 19.94
N PRO A 297 -12.58 -2.22 19.66
CA PRO A 297 -13.98 -2.19 20.06
C PRO A 297 -14.87 -3.14 19.25
N ILE A 298 -14.49 -3.46 18.00
CA ILE A 298 -15.36 -4.24 17.09
C ILE A 298 -15.12 -5.74 17.24
N PHE A 299 -13.86 -6.14 17.38
CA PHE A 299 -13.47 -7.55 17.50
C PHE A 299 -13.24 -8.00 18.95
N HIS A 300 -13.55 -7.13 19.93
CA HIS A 300 -13.42 -7.42 21.36
C HIS A 300 -12.02 -7.92 21.77
N GLU A 301 -10.97 -7.45 21.08
CA GLU A 301 -9.58 -7.83 21.33
C GLU A 301 -9.11 -7.23 22.68
N THR A 302 -8.32 -7.99 23.46
CA THR A 302 -7.88 -7.54 24.78
C THR A 302 -6.90 -6.37 24.69
N PHE A 303 -7.17 -5.31 25.46
CA PHE A 303 -6.34 -4.12 25.48
C PHE A 303 -5.04 -4.35 26.25
N MET A 304 -3.91 -4.42 25.53
CA MET A 304 -2.57 -4.53 26.12
C MET A 304 -1.87 -3.17 26.13
N PRO A 305 -1.62 -2.55 27.30
CA PRO A 305 -0.98 -1.24 27.38
C PRO A 305 0.42 -1.18 26.75
N MET A 306 1.16 -2.28 26.77
CA MET A 306 2.50 -2.36 26.19
C MET A 306 2.49 -2.27 24.65
N LYS A 307 1.44 -2.77 23.97
CA LYS A 307 1.29 -2.66 22.51
C LYS A 307 1.13 -1.18 22.08
N ILE A 308 0.54 -0.34 22.93
CA ILE A 308 0.37 1.11 22.67
C ILE A 308 1.71 1.83 22.61
N LEU A 309 2.66 1.45 23.48
CA LEU A 309 3.99 2.07 23.48
C LEU A 309 4.72 1.79 22.16
N GLY A 310 4.71 0.53 21.70
CA GLY A 310 5.27 0.17 20.40
C GLY A 310 4.59 0.90 19.24
N PHE A 311 3.27 1.03 19.31
CA PHE A 311 2.49 1.78 18.34
C PHE A 311 2.79 3.28 18.32
N ALA A 312 2.98 3.90 19.48
CA ALA A 312 3.38 5.30 19.60
C ALA A 312 4.73 5.54 18.91
N PHE A 313 5.69 4.62 19.06
CA PHE A 313 6.96 4.67 18.33
C PHE A 313 6.79 4.52 16.82
N LEU A 314 5.91 3.64 16.35
CA LEU A 314 5.60 3.50 14.93
C LEU A 314 5.01 4.79 14.35
N ILE A 315 4.03 5.39 15.02
CA ILE A 315 3.40 6.66 14.60
C ILE A 315 4.45 7.76 14.59
N LEU A 316 5.21 7.91 15.68
CA LEU A 316 6.24 8.92 15.79
C LEU A 316 7.24 8.79 14.64
N GLY A 317 7.75 7.59 14.39
CA GLY A 317 8.70 7.32 13.31
C GLY A 317 8.15 7.66 11.92
N MET A 318 6.88 7.35 11.65
CA MET A 318 6.20 7.75 10.41
C MET A 318 6.10 9.27 10.26
N LEU A 319 5.72 9.98 11.32
CA LEU A 319 5.58 11.44 11.31
C LEU A 319 6.93 12.15 11.14
N VAL A 320 7.99 11.61 11.75
CA VAL A 320 9.37 12.08 11.52
C VAL A 320 9.78 11.82 10.08
N TYR A 321 9.58 10.60 9.57
CA TYR A 321 10.00 10.22 8.22
C TYR A 321 9.38 11.09 7.12
N ASN A 322 8.10 11.45 7.29
CA ASN A 322 7.37 12.28 6.34
C ASN A 322 7.52 13.79 6.59
N ASP A 323 8.46 14.20 7.45
CA ASP A 323 8.73 15.59 7.80
C ASP A 323 7.49 16.40 8.26
N THR A 324 6.43 15.71 8.71
CA THR A 324 5.15 16.35 9.04
C THR A 324 5.22 17.05 10.40
N LEU A 325 6.06 16.52 11.30
CA LEU A 325 6.35 17.12 12.61
C LEU A 325 7.49 18.14 12.57
N PHE A 326 8.56 17.85 11.81
CA PHE A 326 9.81 18.63 11.87
C PHE A 326 9.82 19.78 10.87
N GLY A 327 9.45 19.59 9.61
CA GLY A 327 9.48 20.60 8.56
C GLY A 327 8.79 21.93 8.93
N PRO A 328 7.52 21.92 9.38
CA PRO A 328 6.81 23.15 9.74
C PRO A 328 7.35 23.81 11.02
N THR A 329 7.64 23.01 12.04
CA THR A 329 8.06 23.50 13.37
C THR A 329 9.49 24.03 13.32
N PHE A 330 10.39 23.34 12.63
CA PHE A 330 11.78 23.75 12.42
C PHE A 330 11.87 25.00 11.53
N ARG A 331 11.11 25.06 10.42
CA ARG A 331 11.05 26.22 9.52
C ARG A 331 10.43 27.46 10.19
N ARG A 332 9.53 27.29 11.16
CA ARG A 332 8.85 28.39 11.86
C ARG A 332 9.56 28.87 13.13
N GLU A 333 10.21 27.97 13.87
CA GLU A 333 10.73 28.26 15.22
C GLU A 333 12.26 28.28 15.30
N ILE A 334 12.95 27.52 14.43
CA ILE A 334 14.41 27.33 14.49
C ILE A 334 15.13 28.13 13.39
N MET A 335 14.60 28.15 12.16
CA MET A 335 15.18 28.91 11.04
C MET A 335 15.41 30.42 11.34
N PRO A 336 14.50 31.16 12.01
CA PRO A 336 14.78 32.55 12.40
C PRO A 336 15.74 32.71 13.59
N ARG A 337 16.08 31.63 14.32
CA ARG A 337 17.04 31.63 15.43
C ARG A 337 18.45 31.16 15.02
N MET A 338 18.61 30.62 13.81
CA MET A 338 19.87 30.07 13.30
C MET A 338 20.75 31.10 12.59
N THR A 339 20.30 32.35 12.44
CA THR A 339 21.07 33.45 11.84
C THR A 339 22.30 33.86 12.70
N ASP A 340 22.41 33.37 13.93
CA ASP A 340 23.60 33.54 14.76
C ASP A 340 24.52 32.31 14.65
N ALA A 341 25.65 32.51 13.96
CA ALA A 341 26.62 31.52 13.57
C ALA A 341 27.17 30.67 14.73
N ASN A 342 26.93 29.35 14.68
CA ASN A 342 27.61 28.33 15.47
C ASN A 342 27.85 27.06 14.61
N PRO A 343 28.91 26.26 14.88
CA PRO A 343 29.21 25.06 14.11
C PRO A 343 28.16 23.93 14.27
N CYS A 344 27.41 23.91 15.38
CA CYS A 344 26.27 23.00 15.54
C CYS A 344 25.12 23.32 14.57
N THR A 345 24.99 24.58 14.15
CA THR A 345 23.94 25.03 13.23
C THR A 345 24.13 24.45 11.84
N LEU A 346 25.38 24.30 11.39
CA LEU A 346 25.74 23.67 10.13
C LEU A 346 25.42 22.16 10.13
N CYS A 347 25.67 21.48 11.26
CA CYS A 347 25.33 20.06 11.43
C CYS A 347 23.81 19.83 11.43
N CYS A 348 23.05 20.72 12.08
CA CYS A 348 21.59 20.69 12.05
C CYS A 348 21.02 21.01 10.66
N MET A 349 21.60 21.94 9.89
CA MET A 349 21.16 22.23 8.52
C MET A 349 21.47 21.07 7.56
N SER A 350 22.62 20.42 7.71
CA SER A 350 22.98 19.20 6.96
C SER A 350 22.09 18.02 7.33
N PHE A 351 21.76 17.84 8.62
CA PHE A 351 20.83 16.82 9.11
C PHE A 351 19.39 17.06 8.59
N CYS A 352 18.98 18.31 8.42
CA CYS A 352 17.69 18.69 7.88
C CYS A 352 17.64 18.72 6.34
N GLY A 353 18.76 18.50 5.63
CA GLY A 353 18.79 18.44 4.17
C GLY A 353 18.71 19.79 3.44
N VAL A 354 18.91 20.91 4.15
CA VAL A 354 18.80 22.26 3.59
C VAL A 354 19.92 22.55 2.57
N ASP A 355 21.07 21.89 2.69
CA ASP A 355 22.21 22.07 1.77
C ASP A 355 21.92 21.57 0.33
N LEU A 356 20.91 20.71 0.13
CA LEU A 356 20.55 20.16 -1.19
C LEU A 356 19.73 21.15 -2.03
N GLU A 357 18.85 21.95 -1.42
CA GLU A 357 18.06 22.96 -2.17
C GLU A 357 18.94 24.13 -2.64
N ILE A 358 19.87 24.59 -1.79
CA ILE A 358 20.77 25.72 -2.12
C ILE A 358 21.73 25.35 -3.26
N SER A 359 22.17 24.08 -3.34
CA SER A 359 23.08 23.64 -4.40
C SER A 359 22.42 23.47 -5.77
N ASP A 360 21.12 23.21 -5.83
CA ASP A 360 20.38 23.11 -7.10
C ASP A 360 19.91 24.49 -7.59
N GLU A 361 19.52 25.40 -6.68
CA GLU A 361 19.14 26.78 -7.03
C GLU A 361 20.36 27.59 -7.52
N SER A 362 21.54 27.42 -6.91
CA SER A 362 22.79 28.04 -7.37
C SER A 362 23.34 27.46 -8.68
N ARG A 363 23.03 26.19 -9.01
CA ARG A 363 23.37 25.61 -10.32
C ARG A 363 22.44 26.08 -11.44
N LEU A 364 21.16 26.30 -11.14
CA LEU A 364 20.19 26.84 -12.10
C LEU A 364 20.45 28.32 -12.40
N LEU A 365 20.91 29.10 -11.42
CA LEU A 365 21.28 30.50 -11.61
C LEU A 365 22.57 30.65 -12.45
N ASN A 366 23.56 29.78 -12.28
CA ASN A 366 24.80 29.81 -13.07
C ASN A 366 24.63 29.30 -14.52
N GLN A 367 23.54 28.62 -14.86
CA GLN A 367 23.24 28.21 -16.24
C GLN A 367 22.45 29.25 -17.04
N GLN A 368 21.98 30.32 -16.40
CA GLN A 368 21.33 31.45 -17.07
C GLN A 368 22.29 32.62 -17.38
N GLU A 369 23.55 32.54 -16.95
CA GLU A 369 24.57 33.58 -17.16
C GLU A 369 25.69 33.23 -18.18
N ASP A 370 25.62 32.08 -18.86
CA ASP A 370 26.56 31.70 -19.93
C ASP A 370 25.90 31.62 -21.33
#